data_AF-A0A7C6EZ73-F1
#
_entry.id   AF-A0A7C6EZ73-F1
#
_cell.length_a   1.000
_cell.length_b   1.000
_cell.length_c   1.000
_cell.angle_alpha   90.00
_cell.angle_beta   90.00
_cell.angle_gamma   90.00
#
_symmetry.space_group_name_H-M   'P 1'
#
loop_
_entity.id
_entity.type
_entity.pdbx_description
1 polymer ?
#
loop_
_entity_poly.entity_id
_entity_poly.type
_entity_poly.pdbx_seq_one_letter_code
_entity_poly.pdbx_strand_id
1 'polypeptide(L)' 'MELIRDLYNLQPHHEGCVLTIGNFDGVHLGHQAVIGQLAEKAAELHLPSVLMSFEPYPQEFFSPAAA' A
#
# COMPACT_ATOMS: atom_id res chain seq x y z
N MET A 1 8.74 -7.55 6.76
CA MET A 1 7.50 -6.79 6.48
C MET A 1 7.18 -6.03 7.75
N GLU A 2 6.96 -4.73 7.64
CA GLU A 2 6.58 -3.83 8.74
C GLU A 2 5.18 -3.30 8.45
N LEU A 3 4.36 -3.10 9.50
CA LEU A 3 3.04 -2.50 9.39
C LEU A 3 3.05 -1.13 10.05
N ILE A 4 2.88 -0.09 9.24
CA ILE A 4 2.80 1.30 9.69
C ILE A 4 1.32 1.68 9.66
N ARG A 5 0.73 1.90 10.85
CA ARG A 5 -0.64 2.42 10.97
C ARG A 5 -0.54 3.93 11.05
N ASP A 6 -1.26 4.65 10.18
CA ASP A 6 -1.23 6.10 10.10
C ASP A 6 0.12 6.75 9.73
N LEU A 7 0.05 7.93 9.11
CA LEU A 7 1.23 8.64 8.62
C LEU A 7 2.13 9.19 9.74
N TYR A 8 1.59 9.48 10.92
CA TYR A 8 2.38 10.04 12.03
C TYR A 8 3.34 9.02 12.68
N ASN A 9 3.19 7.72 12.37
CA ASN A 9 4.09 6.68 12.83
C ASN A 9 5.29 6.47 11.90
N LEU A 10 5.37 7.21 10.79
CA LEU A 10 6.56 7.24 9.93
C LEU A 10 7.78 7.71 10.73
N GLN A 11 8.93 7.13 10.42
CA GLN A 11 10.20 7.34 11.10
C GLN A 11 11.24 7.75 10.06
N PRO A 12 12.37 8.35 10.43
CA PRO A 12 13.40 8.74 9.46
C PRO A 12 13.91 7.58 8.58
N HIS A 13 13.88 6.33 9.08
CA HIS A 13 14.27 5.16 8.29
C HIS A 13 13.22 4.73 7.25
N HIS A 14 12.04 5.36 7.23
CA HIS A 14 10.99 5.19 6.22
C HIS A 14 11.10 6.20 5.07
N GLU A 15 12.10 7.10 5.09
CA GLU A 15 12.30 8.08 4.03
C GLU A 15 12.77 7.40 2.73
N GLY A 16 12.03 7.66 1.65
CA GLY A 16 12.29 7.10 0.33
C GLY A 16 11.70 5.69 0.17
N CYS A 17 10.76 5.55 -0.76
CA CYS A 17 10.21 4.25 -1.14
C CYS A 17 9.64 4.31 -2.56
N VAL A 18 9.40 3.13 -3.13
CA VAL A 18 8.44 2.98 -4.22
C VAL A 18 7.12 2.53 -3.58
N LEU A 19 6.05 3.25 -3.86
CA LEU A 19 4.75 3.08 -3.20
C LEU A 19 3.70 2.66 -4.23
N THR A 20 2.87 1.69 -3.86
CA THR A 20 1.56 1.47 -4.49
C THR A 20 0.44 1.73 -3.48
N ILE A 21 -0.72 2.17 -3.95
CA ILE A 21 -1.89 2.50 -3.13
C ILE A 21 -3.12 1.78 -3.69
N GLY A 22 -3.89 1.13 -2.82
CA GLY A 22 -5.11 0.43 -3.22
C GLY A 22 -5.77 -0.35 -2.09
N ASN A 23 -6.95 -0.91 -2.35
CA ASN A 23 -7.69 -1.69 -1.35
C ASN A 23 -7.09 -3.09 -1.15
N PHE A 24 -6.45 -3.66 -2.19
CA PHE A 24 -5.80 -4.97 -2.17
C PHE A 24 -6.64 -6.14 -1.62
N ASP A 25 -7.97 -6.00 -1.64
CA ASP A 25 -8.90 -7.03 -1.20
C ASP A 25 -8.81 -8.26 -2.11
N GLY A 26 -8.59 -9.43 -1.51
CA GLY A 26 -8.43 -10.72 -2.19
C GLY A 26 -7.16 -10.91 -3.05
N VAL A 27 -6.30 -9.90 -3.22
CA VAL A 27 -5.01 -9.96 -3.96
C VAL A 27 -5.08 -10.80 -5.26
N HIS A 28 -6.09 -10.54 -6.09
CA HIS A 28 -6.28 -11.24 -7.37
C HIS A 28 -5.16 -10.91 -8.39
N LEU A 29 -5.20 -11.53 -9.58
CA LEU A 29 -4.15 -11.39 -10.62
C LEU A 29 -3.80 -9.93 -10.96
N GLY A 30 -4.80 -9.04 -11.02
CA GLY A 30 -4.55 -7.60 -11.20
C GLY A 30 -3.68 -6.98 -10.11
N HIS A 31 -3.97 -7.25 -8.82
CA HIS A 31 -3.13 -6.79 -7.71
C HIS A 31 -1.74 -7.41 -7.75
N GLN A 32 -1.63 -8.70 -8.08
CA GLN A 32 -0.33 -9.38 -8.21
C GLN A 32 0.54 -8.73 -9.28
N ALA A 33 -0.04 -8.31 -10.41
CA ALA A 33 0.69 -7.59 -11.46
C ALA A 33 1.22 -6.24 -10.97
N VAL A 34 0.40 -5.46 -10.24
CA VAL A 34 0.81 -4.17 -9.66
C VAL A 34 1.91 -4.35 -8.60
N ILE A 35 1.77 -5.36 -7.74
CA ILE A 35 2.78 -5.69 -6.71
C ILE A 35 4.09 -6.17 -7.35
N GLY A 36 4.02 -6.91 -8.47
CA GLY A 36 5.19 -7.30 -9.25
C GLY A 36 5.96 -6.08 -9.77
N GLN A 37 5.26 -5.15 -10.44
CA GLN A 37 5.87 -3.91 -10.95
C GLN A 37 6.46 -3.05 -9.83
N LEU A 38 5.79 -3.00 -8.68
CA LEU A 38 6.29 -2.33 -7.47
C LEU A 38 7.63 -2.93 -7.04
N ALA A 39 7.71 -4.26 -6.94
CA ALA A 39 8.92 -4.96 -6.50
C ALA A 39 10.09 -4.78 -7.49
N GLU A 40 9.81 -4.89 -8.79
CA GLU A 40 10.78 -4.62 -9.86
C GLU A 40 11.34 -3.20 -9.75
N LYS A 41 10.45 -2.21 -9.62
CA LYS A 41 10.87 -0.81 -9.55
C LYS A 41 11.63 -0.45 -8.28
N ALA A 42 11.21 -1.02 -7.15
CA ALA A 42 11.92 -0.88 -5.87
C ALA A 42 13.35 -1.43 -5.96
N ALA A 43 13.52 -2.60 -6.59
CA ALA A 43 14.83 -3.20 -6.83
C ALA A 43 15.71 -2.33 -7.74
N GLU A 44 15.19 -1.82 -8.85
CA GLU A 44 15.92 -0.91 -9.75
C GLU A 44 16.43 0.34 -9.04
N LEU A 45 15.60 0.93 -8.18
CA LEU A 45 15.89 2.19 -7.49
C LEU A 45 16.65 1.99 -6.18
N HIS A 46 16.90 0.74 -5.75
CA HIS A 46 17.48 0.42 -4.45
C HIS A 46 16.71 1.06 -3.28
N LEU A 47 15.38 1.05 -3.38
CA LEU A 47 14.46 1.61 -2.39
C LEU A 47 13.54 0.52 -1.84
N PRO A 48 12.99 0.67 -0.62
CA PRO A 48 11.93 -0.19 -0.11
C PRO A 48 10.68 -0.17 -0.99
N SER A 49 10.02 -1.32 -1.13
CA SER A 49 8.65 -1.40 -1.66
C SER A 49 7.64 -1.22 -0.53
N VAL A 50 6.65 -0.34 -0.74
CA VAL A 50 5.61 -0.04 0.24
C VAL A 50 4.24 -0.22 -0.41
N LEU A 51 3.32 -0.81 0.35
CA LEU A 51 1.91 -0.92 0.00
C LEU A 51 1.12 -0.11 1.03
N MET A 52 0.32 0.83 0.53
CA MET A 52 -0.59 1.62 1.35
C MET A 52 -2.03 1.22 1.02
N SER A 53 -2.82 1.04 2.08
CA SER A 53 -4.25 0.80 2.01
C SER A 53 -4.96 1.70 3.01
N PHE A 54 -6.30 1.73 2.94
CA PHE A 54 -7.15 2.54 3.79
C PHE A 54 -7.96 1.62 4.71
N GLU A 55 -8.09 2.03 5.97
CA GLU A 55 -8.95 1.37 6.95
C GLU A 55 -9.69 2.47 7.74
N PRO A 56 -11.03 2.52 7.71
CA PRO A 56 -11.94 1.68 6.90
C PRO A 56 -11.78 1.93 5.39
N TYR A 57 -12.29 1.02 4.56
CA TYR A 57 -12.25 1.21 3.12
C TYR A 57 -13.01 2.48 2.71
N PRO A 58 -12.61 3.18 1.62
CA PRO A 58 -13.26 4.44 1.25
C PRO A 58 -14.78 4.31 1.11
N GLN A 59 -15.28 3.19 0.59
CA GLN A 59 -16.70 2.92 0.48
C GLN A 59 -17.39 2.82 1.85
N GLU A 60 -16.78 2.13 2.81
CA GLU A 60 -17.29 2.00 4.18
C GLU A 60 -17.29 3.36 4.88
N PHE A 61 -16.26 4.17 4.65
CA PHE A 61 -16.15 5.51 5.21
C PHE A 61 -17.22 6.47 4.66
N PHE A 62 -17.38 6.53 3.34
CA PHE A 62 -18.30 7.47 2.69
C PHE A 62 -19.74 6.96 2.60
N SER A 63 -19.97 5.66 2.73
CA SER A 63 -21.31 5.06 2.64
C SER A 63 -21.47 3.87 3.60
N PRO A 64 -21.52 4.13 4.93
CA PRO A 64 -21.58 3.07 5.94
C PRO A 64 -22.82 2.17 5.83
N ALA A 65 -23.91 2.67 5.24
CA ALA A 65 -25.16 1.93 5.07
C ALA A 65 -25.18 1.00 3.83
N ALA A 66 -24.14 1.06 2.99
CA ALA A 66 -24.00 0.25 1.78
C ALA A 66 -22.92 -0.85 1.93
N ALA A 67 -22.34 -0.97 3.13
CA ALA A 67 -21.39 -2.01 3.51
C ALA A 67 -22.11 -3.17 4.20
#